data_AF-A0A0D3L024-F1
#
_entry.id   AF-A0A0D3L024-F1
#
_cell.length_a   1.000
_cell.length_b   1.000
_cell.length_c   1.000
_cell.angle_alpha   90.00
_cell.angle_beta   90.00
_cell.angle_gamma   90.00
#
_symmetry.space_group_name_H-M   'P 1'
#
loop_
_entity.id
_entity.type
_entity.pdbx_description
1 polymer ?
#
loop_
_entity_poly.entity_id
_entity_poly.type
_entity_poly.pdbx_seq_one_letter_code
_entity_poly.pdbx_strand_id
1 'polypeptide(L)'
;MSARRRQRAEEAEATPLAPEADDTLPAAAPPETSDAQRLSPAAAEHLFPERRPPTAFERLFAAVNGAVRPQPPKARHEIASSTLLQQLVCANSVLSALWAAGWICLFLWKASVWEPPLHVVILSPTLYIAWAVFEPIRLTLGCLGNLHERIELLGPFMFSTLAVAVIHVYFLTAQHYLGWITLQVEYPMSALLLCIYVAELVVGWPTARLFILKAEANFQLVSAGDLDER
;
A
#
# COMPACT_ATOMS: atom_id res chain seq x y z
N MET A 1 -20.11 43.71 36.62
CA MET A 1 -19.15 42.97 37.47
C MET A 1 -19.90 42.29 38.62
N SER A 2 -20.52 41.12 38.42
CA SER A 2 -21.02 40.28 39.53
C SER A 2 -21.51 38.91 39.02
N ALA A 3 -20.59 38.00 38.66
CA ALA A 3 -20.94 36.61 38.34
C ALA A 3 -19.75 35.64 38.52
N ARG A 4 -18.80 35.94 39.42
CA ARG A 4 -17.60 35.12 39.69
C ARG A 4 -17.50 34.62 41.15
N ARG A 5 -18.63 34.54 41.86
CA ARG A 5 -18.70 34.11 43.28
C ARG A 5 -19.44 32.77 43.51
N ARG A 6 -19.40 31.86 42.53
CA ARG A 6 -19.87 30.47 42.67
C ARG A 6 -18.76 29.47 42.32
N GLN A 7 -17.57 29.68 42.89
CA GLN A 7 -16.70 28.56 43.26
C GLN A 7 -17.12 28.11 44.67
N ARG A 8 -16.71 26.90 45.05
CA ARG A 8 -16.58 26.40 46.44
C ARG A 8 -17.83 25.79 47.08
N ALA A 9 -18.26 24.64 46.58
CA ALA A 9 -19.09 23.74 47.38
C ALA A 9 -18.87 22.23 47.15
N GLU A 10 -17.99 21.77 46.25
CA GLU A 10 -17.82 20.33 45.97
C GLU A 10 -16.37 19.82 46.11
N GLU A 11 -15.58 20.46 46.97
CA GLU A 11 -14.22 20.02 47.30
C GLU A 11 -14.07 19.98 48.82
N ALA A 12 -14.59 18.93 49.46
CA ALA A 12 -14.23 18.52 50.82
C ALA A 12 -14.90 17.18 51.20
N GLU A 13 -14.33 16.06 50.79
CA GLU A 13 -14.29 14.90 51.69
C GLU A 13 -13.02 14.08 51.42
N ALA A 14 -12.00 14.40 52.21
CA ALA A 14 -10.83 13.56 52.41
C ALA A 14 -11.19 12.46 53.41
N THR A 15 -10.57 11.29 53.32
CA THR A 15 -9.60 10.80 54.34
C THR A 15 -8.99 9.45 53.91
N PRO A 16 -7.69 9.22 54.15
CA PRO A 16 -6.91 8.09 53.63
C PRO A 16 -6.67 6.98 54.68
N LEU A 17 -6.40 5.76 54.23
CA LEU A 17 -5.78 4.70 55.05
C LEU A 17 -4.77 3.89 54.20
N ALA A 18 -3.50 4.03 54.57
CA ALA A 18 -2.44 3.01 54.49
C ALA A 18 -2.00 2.74 55.96
N PRO A 19 -1.09 1.80 56.33
CA PRO A 19 -0.12 1.02 55.54
C PRO A 19 0.10 -0.45 56.05
N GLU A 20 1.26 -1.06 55.73
CA GLU A 20 1.86 -2.35 56.19
C GLU A 20 1.49 -3.62 55.39
N ALA A 21 2.36 -4.59 55.11
CA ALA A 21 3.80 -4.85 55.25
C ALA A 21 4.14 -6.00 54.24
N ASP A 22 5.23 -5.91 53.47
CA ASP A 22 6.48 -6.68 53.59
C ASP A 22 6.33 -8.22 53.63
N ASP A 23 6.78 -8.91 52.57
CA ASP A 23 7.52 -10.18 52.66
C ASP A 23 8.07 -10.66 51.29
N THR A 24 9.38 -10.50 51.13
CA THR A 24 10.37 -11.52 50.69
C THR A 24 10.03 -12.59 49.62
N LEU A 25 10.67 -12.44 48.43
CA LEU A 25 11.40 -13.41 47.53
C LEU A 25 10.87 -14.87 47.31
N PRO A 26 11.13 -15.54 46.15
CA PRO A 26 12.36 -15.42 45.37
C PRO A 26 12.24 -15.33 43.83
N ALA A 27 13.36 -14.93 43.25
CA ALA A 27 13.70 -14.95 41.84
C ALA A 27 13.50 -16.35 41.22
N ALA A 28 12.62 -16.43 40.22
CA ALA A 28 12.54 -17.57 39.32
C ALA A 28 13.68 -17.47 38.30
N ALA A 29 14.60 -18.42 38.38
CA ALA A 29 15.67 -18.65 37.42
C ALA A 29 15.11 -18.94 36.01
N PRO A 30 15.85 -18.60 34.94
CA PRO A 30 15.45 -18.91 33.57
C PRO A 30 15.47 -20.43 33.34
N PRO A 31 14.56 -20.98 32.51
CA PRO A 31 14.63 -22.37 32.13
C PRO A 31 15.88 -22.60 31.26
N GLU A 32 16.82 -23.40 31.78
CA GLU A 32 17.84 -24.08 30.99
C GLU A 32 17.15 -25.01 29.98
N THR A 33 16.98 -24.55 28.76
CA THR A 33 16.77 -25.46 27.63
C THR A 33 18.13 -25.96 27.16
N SER A 34 18.47 -27.12 27.73
CA SER A 34 19.27 -28.20 27.18
C SER A 34 19.37 -28.18 25.65
N ASP A 35 20.61 -28.31 25.18
CA ASP A 35 21.01 -28.88 23.91
C ASP A 35 20.43 -28.22 22.66
N ALA A 36 21.04 -27.08 22.32
CA ALA A 36 21.24 -26.68 20.94
C ALA A 36 22.03 -27.79 20.21
N GLN A 37 21.26 -28.78 19.77
CA GLN A 37 21.62 -29.80 18.81
C GLN A 37 22.26 -29.10 17.62
N ARG A 38 23.60 -29.15 17.57
CA ARG A 38 24.38 -28.75 16.40
C ARG A 38 23.93 -29.63 15.24
N LEU A 39 22.95 -29.14 14.48
CA LEU A 39 22.59 -29.69 13.20
C LEU A 39 23.81 -29.54 12.30
N SER A 40 24.46 -30.69 12.06
CA SER A 40 25.53 -30.85 11.09
C SER A 40 25.05 -30.32 9.74
N PRO A 41 25.85 -29.49 9.04
CA PRO A 41 25.47 -28.91 7.74
C PRO A 41 25.17 -29.97 6.66
N ALA A 42 25.56 -31.23 6.88
CA ALA A 42 25.29 -32.34 5.97
C ALA A 42 23.82 -32.84 5.99
N ALA A 43 23.04 -32.54 7.04
CA ALA A 43 21.63 -33.00 7.13
C ALA A 43 20.63 -32.06 6.44
N ALA A 44 21.05 -30.85 6.06
CA ALA A 44 20.18 -29.86 5.46
C ALA A 44 20.00 -30.02 3.94
N GLU A 45 20.85 -30.78 3.26
CA GLU A 45 20.79 -30.94 1.79
C GLU A 45 19.62 -31.82 1.30
N HIS A 46 19.07 -32.70 2.15
CA HIS A 46 17.97 -33.58 1.77
C HIS A 46 16.56 -33.02 2.03
N LEU A 47 16.44 -31.83 2.62
CA LEU A 47 15.16 -31.21 2.99
C LEU A 47 14.68 -30.13 2.01
N PHE A 48 15.45 -29.83 0.98
CA PHE A 48 15.05 -28.89 -0.07
C PHE A 48 14.62 -29.67 -1.32
N PRO A 49 13.31 -29.75 -1.62
CA PRO A 49 12.87 -30.31 -2.90
C PRO A 49 13.47 -29.49 -4.05
N GLU A 50 13.88 -30.19 -5.12
CA GLU A 50 14.36 -29.60 -6.37
C GLU A 50 13.55 -28.37 -6.75
N ARG A 51 14.23 -27.22 -6.87
CA ARG A 51 13.59 -25.98 -7.29
C ARG A 51 13.01 -26.17 -8.69
N ARG A 52 11.68 -26.16 -8.78
CA ARG A 52 10.95 -26.13 -10.05
C ARG A 52 11.51 -25.00 -10.93
N PRO A 53 11.71 -25.22 -12.25
CA PRO A 53 12.15 -24.16 -13.14
C PRO A 53 11.11 -23.02 -13.14
N PRO A 54 11.55 -21.76 -13.06
CA PRO A 54 10.63 -20.63 -12.96
C PRO A 54 9.75 -20.53 -14.20
N THR A 55 8.48 -20.24 -13.97
CA THR A 55 7.46 -20.02 -15.01
C THR A 55 7.79 -18.79 -15.85
N ALA A 56 7.18 -18.67 -17.04
CA ALA A 56 7.38 -17.50 -17.91
C ALA A 56 7.01 -16.19 -17.21
N PHE A 57 6.00 -16.22 -16.34
CA PHE A 57 5.59 -15.09 -15.51
C PHE A 57 6.67 -14.72 -14.50
N GLU A 58 7.28 -15.68 -13.79
CA GLU A 58 8.38 -15.42 -12.85
C GLU A 58 9.65 -14.93 -13.54
N ARG A 59 9.92 -15.39 -14.77
CA ARG A 59 11.04 -14.87 -15.58
C ARG A 59 10.78 -13.45 -16.05
N LEU A 60 9.56 -13.13 -16.45
CA LEU A 60 9.15 -11.76 -16.77
C LEU A 60 9.25 -10.87 -15.54
N PHE A 61 8.78 -11.35 -14.38
CA PHE A 61 8.86 -10.64 -13.10
C PHE A 61 10.31 -10.44 -12.67
N ALA A 62 11.18 -11.45 -12.81
CA ALA A 62 12.61 -11.35 -12.52
C ALA A 62 13.37 -10.45 -13.51
N ALA A 63 12.96 -10.44 -14.78
CA ALA A 63 13.53 -9.55 -15.80
C ALA A 63 13.13 -8.08 -15.57
N VAL A 64 11.88 -7.83 -15.17
CA VAL A 64 11.39 -6.51 -14.74
C VAL A 64 12.05 -6.08 -13.41
N ASN A 65 12.31 -7.03 -12.51
CA ASN A 65 12.97 -6.80 -11.23
C ASN A 65 14.51 -6.76 -11.29
N GLY A 66 15.12 -6.84 -12.47
CA GLY A 66 16.55 -6.67 -12.71
C GLY A 66 17.48 -7.14 -11.58
N ALA A 67 17.82 -8.43 -11.56
CA ALA A 67 18.92 -9.01 -10.76
C ALA A 67 19.19 -8.29 -9.41
N VAL A 68 18.31 -8.51 -8.43
CA VAL A 68 18.57 -8.10 -7.04
C VAL A 68 19.85 -8.80 -6.58
N ARG A 69 20.98 -8.08 -6.62
CA ARG A 69 22.21 -8.53 -5.96
C ARG A 69 21.89 -8.68 -4.47
N PRO A 70 22.22 -9.81 -3.83
CA PRO A 70 22.09 -9.93 -2.39
C PRO A 70 23.03 -8.89 -1.75
N GLN A 71 22.47 -7.83 -1.16
CA GLN A 71 23.25 -6.92 -0.34
C GLN A 71 23.53 -7.59 1.02
N PRO A 72 24.74 -7.39 1.60
CA PRO A 72 25.05 -7.88 2.94
C PRO A 72 24.08 -7.29 3.98
N PRO A 73 23.84 -7.99 5.10
CA PRO A 73 22.86 -7.58 6.10
C PRO A 73 23.25 -6.23 6.70
N LYS A 74 22.59 -5.16 6.28
CA LYS A 74 22.73 -3.82 6.88
C LYS A 74 22.03 -3.81 8.23
N ALA A 75 22.72 -3.27 9.23
CA ALA A 75 22.25 -3.06 10.59
C ALA A 75 20.82 -2.49 10.61
N ARG A 76 19.98 -3.00 11.53
CA ARG A 76 18.55 -2.67 11.75
C ARG A 76 18.15 -1.29 11.22
N HIS A 77 17.82 -1.23 9.93
CA HIS A 77 17.17 -0.06 9.34
C HIS A 77 15.69 -0.20 9.66
N GLU A 78 15.14 0.76 10.40
CA GLU A 78 13.70 0.89 10.56
C GLU A 78 13.09 1.05 9.17
N ILE A 79 12.28 0.06 8.78
CA ILE A 79 11.64 -0.01 7.47
C ILE A 79 10.63 1.13 7.44
N ALA A 80 10.86 2.12 6.58
CA ALA A 80 10.03 3.31 6.41
C ALA A 80 8.82 3.06 5.47
N SER A 81 8.43 1.80 5.26
CA SER A 81 7.28 1.47 4.41
C SER A 81 5.97 1.90 5.07
N SER A 82 5.05 2.48 4.28
CA SER A 82 3.77 2.94 4.79
C SER A 82 2.76 1.79 4.80
N THR A 83 2.37 1.32 5.99
CA THR A 83 1.36 0.27 6.14
C THR A 83 0.01 0.69 5.55
N LEU A 84 -0.37 1.96 5.75
CA LEU A 84 -1.64 2.49 5.24
C LEU A 84 -1.67 2.50 3.70
N LEU A 85 -0.58 2.91 3.05
CA LEU A 85 -0.49 2.89 1.59
C LEU A 85 -0.60 1.46 1.05
N GLN A 86 0.01 0.49 1.74
CA GLN A 86 -0.09 -0.92 1.37
C GLN A 86 -1.52 -1.46 1.49
N GLN A 87 -2.23 -1.08 2.56
CA GLN A 87 -3.64 -1.45 2.74
C GLN A 87 -4.52 -0.85 1.64
N LEU A 88 -4.29 0.42 1.26
CA LEU A 88 -5.02 1.07 0.18
C LEU A 88 -4.78 0.37 -1.17
N VAL A 89 -3.52 0.10 -1.54
CA VAL A 89 -3.19 -0.61 -2.79
C VAL A 89 -3.82 -2.01 -2.82
N CYS A 90 -3.82 -2.72 -1.69
CA CYS A 90 -4.47 -4.02 -1.59
C CYS A 90 -5.99 -3.93 -1.77
N ALA A 91 -6.65 -3.00 -1.06
CA ALA A 91 -8.08 -2.77 -1.20
C ALA A 91 -8.45 -2.36 -2.64
N ASN A 92 -7.62 -1.51 -3.25
CA ASN A 92 -7.78 -1.08 -4.63
C ASN A 92 -7.69 -2.26 -5.60
N SER A 93 -6.76 -3.19 -5.42
CA SER A 93 -6.63 -4.36 -6.29
C SER A 93 -7.93 -5.19 -6.37
N VAL A 94 -8.59 -5.39 -5.22
CA VAL A 94 -9.86 -6.14 -5.15
C VAL A 94 -10.99 -5.33 -5.79
N LEU A 95 -11.09 -4.04 -5.48
CA LEU A 95 -12.14 -3.18 -6.01
C LEU A 95 -12.00 -2.95 -7.52
N SER A 96 -10.78 -2.84 -8.04
CA SER A 96 -10.49 -2.76 -9.47
C SER A 96 -10.92 -4.04 -10.18
N ALA A 97 -10.64 -5.23 -9.62
CA ALA A 97 -11.11 -6.48 -10.20
C ALA A 97 -12.65 -6.58 -10.24
N LEU A 98 -13.32 -6.19 -9.15
CA LEU A 98 -14.79 -6.16 -9.08
C LEU A 98 -15.38 -5.14 -10.06
N TRP A 99 -14.78 -3.96 -10.15
CA TRP A 99 -15.20 -2.93 -11.10
C TRP A 99 -15.03 -3.40 -12.55
N ALA A 100 -13.91 -4.04 -12.88
CA ALA A 100 -13.64 -4.56 -14.22
C ALA A 100 -14.72 -5.57 -14.65
N ALA A 101 -15.00 -6.55 -13.80
CA ALA A 101 -16.02 -7.55 -14.05
C ALA A 101 -17.41 -6.92 -14.16
N GLY A 102 -17.77 -6.03 -13.21
CA GLY A 102 -19.05 -5.35 -13.21
C GLY A 102 -19.24 -4.46 -14.45
N TRP A 103 -18.21 -3.74 -14.87
CA TRP A 103 -18.24 -2.91 -16.06
C TRP A 103 -18.46 -3.73 -17.33
N ILE A 104 -17.75 -4.85 -17.51
CA ILE A 104 -17.96 -5.75 -18.67
C ILE A 104 -19.41 -6.25 -18.70
N CYS A 105 -19.92 -6.76 -17.57
CA CYS A 105 -21.28 -7.27 -17.47
C CYS A 105 -22.33 -6.20 -17.80
N LEU A 106 -22.19 -5.02 -17.20
CA LEU A 106 -23.10 -3.90 -17.43
C LEU A 106 -23.01 -3.38 -18.86
N PHE A 107 -21.81 -3.27 -19.43
CA PHE A 107 -21.62 -2.79 -20.80
C PHE A 107 -22.26 -3.73 -21.81
N LEU A 108 -22.02 -5.05 -21.71
CA LEU A 108 -22.60 -6.04 -22.61
C LEU A 108 -24.13 -6.11 -22.51
N TRP A 109 -24.66 -6.08 -21.28
CA TRP A 109 -26.10 -6.07 -21.06
C TRP A 109 -26.74 -4.77 -21.57
N LYS A 110 -26.12 -3.62 -21.32
CA LYS A 110 -26.63 -2.32 -21.76
C LYS A 110 -26.59 -2.17 -23.28
N ALA A 111 -25.53 -2.67 -23.92
CA ALA A 111 -25.42 -2.69 -25.38
C ALA A 111 -26.44 -3.61 -26.05
N SER A 112 -27.02 -4.59 -25.34
CA SER A 112 -28.08 -5.45 -25.89
C SER A 112 -29.48 -4.84 -25.75
N VAL A 113 -29.67 -3.89 -24.82
CA VAL A 113 -30.97 -3.25 -24.55
C VAL A 113 -31.10 -1.88 -25.23
N TRP A 114 -30.01 -1.09 -25.27
CA TRP A 114 -30.01 0.26 -25.84
C TRP A 114 -28.90 0.41 -26.87
N GLU A 115 -29.24 0.95 -28.04
CA GLU A 115 -28.27 1.25 -29.09
C GLU A 115 -27.30 2.36 -28.64
N PRO A 116 -26.00 2.05 -28.47
CA PRO A 116 -25.02 3.04 -28.08
C PRO A 116 -24.64 3.94 -29.27
N PRO A 117 -24.44 5.26 -29.05
CA PRO A 117 -23.91 6.11 -30.10
C PRO A 117 -22.46 5.71 -30.45
N LEU A 118 -22.08 5.87 -31.72
CA LEU A 118 -20.81 5.36 -32.27
C LEU A 118 -19.57 5.81 -31.47
N HIS A 119 -19.53 7.08 -31.03
CA HIS A 119 -18.40 7.60 -30.25
C HIS A 119 -18.25 6.89 -28.90
N VAL A 120 -19.35 6.51 -28.24
CA VAL A 120 -19.31 5.79 -26.97
C VAL A 120 -18.85 4.34 -27.18
N VAL A 121 -19.30 3.69 -28.26
CA VAL A 121 -18.87 2.32 -28.64
C VAL A 121 -17.37 2.21 -28.84
N ILE A 122 -16.74 3.27 -29.37
CA ILE A 122 -15.29 3.27 -29.61
C ILE A 122 -14.54 3.71 -28.36
N LEU A 123 -14.95 4.84 -27.77
CA LEU A 123 -14.21 5.48 -26.68
C LEU A 123 -14.26 4.67 -25.38
N SER A 124 -15.43 4.17 -24.98
CA SER A 124 -15.58 3.46 -23.71
C SER A 124 -14.76 2.16 -23.64
N PRO A 125 -14.82 1.24 -24.62
CA PRO A 125 -13.95 0.07 -24.66
C PRO A 125 -12.46 0.42 -24.76
N THR A 126 -12.10 1.47 -25.50
CA THR A 126 -10.70 1.89 -25.62
C THR A 126 -10.14 2.36 -24.29
N LEU A 127 -10.88 3.19 -23.55
CA LEU A 127 -10.52 3.62 -22.21
C LEU A 127 -10.49 2.46 -21.21
N TYR A 128 -11.43 1.50 -21.34
CA TYR A 128 -11.42 0.29 -20.53
C TYR A 128 -10.16 -0.56 -20.78
N ILE A 129 -9.77 -0.77 -22.05
CA ILE A 129 -8.56 -1.53 -22.40
C ILE A 129 -7.31 -0.82 -21.89
N ALA A 130 -7.23 0.51 -22.07
CA ALA A 130 -6.14 1.30 -21.52
C ALA A 130 -6.05 1.11 -19.99
N TRP A 131 -7.18 1.27 -19.30
CA TRP A 131 -7.26 1.02 -17.85
C TRP A 131 -6.84 -0.40 -17.48
N ALA A 132 -7.31 -1.43 -18.18
CA ALA A 132 -7.00 -2.83 -17.89
C ALA A 132 -5.51 -3.17 -18.04
N VAL A 133 -4.77 -2.43 -18.85
CA VAL A 133 -3.31 -2.54 -18.98
C VAL A 133 -2.60 -1.71 -17.92
N PHE A 134 -3.01 -0.46 -17.71
CA PHE A 134 -2.33 0.45 -16.79
C PHE A 134 -2.55 0.08 -15.33
N GLU A 135 -3.73 -0.42 -14.96
CA GLU A 135 -4.09 -0.68 -13.55
C GLU A 135 -3.22 -1.76 -12.89
N PRO A 136 -2.99 -2.96 -13.49
CA PRO A 136 -2.11 -3.96 -12.89
C PRO A 136 -0.66 -3.48 -12.78
N ILE A 137 -0.18 -2.76 -13.78
CA ILE A 137 1.17 -2.17 -13.78
C ILE A 137 1.29 -1.17 -12.63
N ARG A 138 0.34 -0.25 -12.53
CA ARG A 138 0.27 0.75 -11.45
C ARG A 138 0.26 0.09 -10.08
N LEU A 139 -0.64 -0.87 -9.84
CA LEU A 139 -0.73 -1.58 -8.55
C LEU A 139 0.59 -2.29 -8.19
N THR A 140 1.25 -2.89 -9.18
CA THR A 140 2.56 -3.53 -8.99
C THR A 140 3.63 -2.51 -8.60
N LEU A 141 3.68 -1.37 -9.28
CA LEU A 141 4.60 -0.28 -8.98
C LEU A 141 4.37 0.29 -7.57
N GLY A 142 3.11 0.48 -7.17
CA GLY A 142 2.75 0.96 -5.83
C GLY A 142 3.17 -0.01 -4.74
N CYS A 143 2.88 -1.31 -4.92
CA CYS A 143 3.25 -2.37 -4.00
C CYS A 143 4.78 -2.48 -3.85
N LEU A 144 5.51 -2.60 -4.97
CA LEU A 144 6.97 -2.74 -4.95
C LEU A 144 7.69 -1.46 -4.51
N GLY A 145 7.19 -0.29 -4.93
CA GLY A 145 7.76 1.01 -4.56
C GLY A 145 7.63 1.29 -3.06
N ASN A 146 6.51 0.93 -2.46
CA ASN A 146 6.29 1.08 -1.02
C ASN A 146 7.09 0.05 -0.20
N LEU A 147 7.07 -1.24 -0.58
CA LEU A 147 7.76 -2.30 0.15
C LEU A 147 9.29 -2.18 0.10
N HIS A 148 9.85 -1.78 -1.04
CA HIS A 148 11.30 -1.62 -1.21
C HIS A 148 11.78 -0.20 -0.96
N GLU A 149 10.91 0.72 -0.52
CA GLU A 149 11.23 2.14 -0.32
C GLU A 149 11.88 2.79 -1.56
N ARG A 150 11.50 2.32 -2.76
CA ARG A 150 12.08 2.75 -4.04
C ARG A 150 11.27 3.89 -4.64
N ILE A 151 11.80 5.11 -4.53
CA ILE A 151 11.18 6.28 -5.12
C ILE A 151 11.01 6.19 -6.64
N GLU A 152 11.95 5.54 -7.31
CA GLU A 152 11.93 5.31 -8.76
C GLU A 152 10.67 4.57 -9.23
N LEU A 153 10.08 3.73 -8.37
CA LEU A 153 8.85 3.00 -8.65
C LEU A 153 7.62 3.73 -8.11
N LEU A 154 7.77 4.41 -6.96
CA LEU A 154 6.68 5.14 -6.33
C LEU A 154 6.27 6.39 -7.14
N GLY A 155 7.21 7.09 -7.78
CA GLY A 155 6.91 8.23 -8.65
C GLY A 155 5.98 7.87 -9.82
N PRO A 156 6.34 6.87 -10.65
CA PRO A 156 5.47 6.35 -11.70
C PRO A 156 4.11 5.84 -11.18
N PHE A 157 4.05 5.22 -10.00
CA PHE A 157 2.78 4.86 -9.36
C PHE A 157 1.88 6.08 -9.11
N MET A 158 2.42 7.17 -8.56
CA MET A 158 1.66 8.40 -8.30
C MET A 158 1.14 9.02 -9.60
N PHE A 159 2.00 9.11 -10.61
CA PHE A 159 1.64 9.65 -11.93
C PHE A 159 0.55 8.81 -12.62
N SER A 160 0.74 7.49 -12.65
CA SER A 160 -0.25 6.59 -13.25
C SER A 160 -1.57 6.53 -12.47
N THR A 161 -1.56 6.77 -11.15
CA THR A 161 -2.78 6.93 -10.35
C THR A 161 -3.59 8.14 -10.81
N LEU A 162 -2.94 9.27 -11.11
CA LEU A 162 -3.63 10.42 -11.69
C LEU A 162 -4.21 10.12 -13.08
N ALA A 163 -3.42 9.46 -13.95
CA ALA A 163 -3.86 9.10 -15.30
C ALA A 163 -5.08 8.17 -15.29
N VAL A 164 -5.06 7.15 -14.42
CA VAL A 164 -6.19 6.23 -14.24
C VAL A 164 -7.39 6.92 -13.60
N ALA A 165 -7.18 7.84 -12.64
CA ALA A 165 -8.28 8.60 -12.04
C ALA A 165 -9.06 9.42 -13.09
N VAL A 166 -8.38 9.99 -14.10
CA VAL A 166 -9.04 10.68 -15.22
C VAL A 166 -9.96 9.75 -16.01
N ILE A 167 -9.56 8.49 -16.21
CA ILE A 167 -10.42 7.48 -16.86
C ILE A 167 -11.69 7.23 -16.04
N HIS A 168 -11.59 7.17 -14.72
CA HIS A 168 -12.76 6.99 -13.85
C HIS A 168 -13.67 8.22 -13.81
N VAL A 169 -13.13 9.43 -13.94
CA VAL A 169 -13.94 10.65 -14.12
C VAL A 169 -14.77 10.58 -15.42
N TYR A 170 -14.20 10.03 -16.50
CA TYR A 170 -14.93 9.78 -17.74
C TYR A 170 -16.12 8.82 -17.50
N PHE A 171 -15.89 7.67 -16.85
CA PHE A 171 -16.97 6.72 -16.57
C PHE A 171 -18.02 7.26 -15.58
N LEU A 172 -17.62 8.17 -14.70
CA LEU A 172 -18.53 8.80 -13.75
C LEU A 172 -19.43 9.86 -14.39
N THR A 173 -18.94 10.61 -15.39
CA THR A 173 -19.64 11.82 -15.87
C THR A 173 -19.85 11.87 -17.37
N ALA A 174 -18.82 11.53 -18.16
CA ALA A 174 -18.82 11.79 -19.59
C ALA A 174 -19.78 10.88 -20.37
N GLN A 175 -20.03 9.64 -19.92
CA GLN A 175 -20.99 8.76 -20.59
C GLN A 175 -22.41 9.37 -20.63
N HIS A 176 -22.82 10.05 -19.55
CA HIS A 176 -24.09 10.73 -19.47
C HIS A 176 -24.16 11.92 -20.45
N TYR A 177 -23.12 12.76 -20.47
CA TYR A 177 -23.05 13.92 -21.37
C TYR A 177 -22.90 13.56 -22.84
N LEU A 178 -22.30 12.40 -23.15
CA LEU A 178 -22.16 11.88 -24.50
C LEU A 178 -23.45 11.24 -25.04
N GLY A 179 -24.55 11.30 -24.29
CA GLY A 179 -25.88 10.90 -24.76
C GLY A 179 -26.19 9.42 -24.61
N TRP A 180 -25.48 8.68 -23.74
CA TRP A 180 -25.80 7.28 -23.44
C TRP A 180 -26.32 7.12 -22.00
N ILE A 181 -27.11 6.08 -21.76
CA ILE A 181 -27.84 5.91 -20.51
C ILE A 181 -26.93 5.40 -19.38
N THR A 182 -26.52 6.25 -18.44
CA THR A 182 -25.72 5.82 -17.28
C THR A 182 -26.61 5.17 -16.21
N LEU A 183 -26.27 3.96 -15.76
CA LEU A 183 -27.03 3.29 -14.71
C LEU A 183 -26.67 3.82 -13.33
N GLN A 184 -27.63 3.79 -12.40
CA GLN A 184 -27.42 4.22 -11.01
C GLN A 184 -26.31 3.44 -10.30
N VAL A 185 -26.04 2.20 -10.70
CA VAL A 185 -24.96 1.37 -10.13
C VAL A 185 -23.57 1.73 -10.70
N GLU A 186 -23.49 2.32 -11.90
CA GLU A 186 -22.21 2.71 -12.52
C GLU A 186 -21.55 3.88 -11.76
N TYR A 187 -22.35 4.79 -11.19
CA TYR A 187 -21.88 5.92 -10.39
C TYR A 187 -21.12 5.50 -9.12
N PRO A 188 -21.71 4.76 -8.16
CA PRO A 188 -21.02 4.40 -6.93
C PRO A 188 -19.81 3.49 -7.19
N MET A 189 -19.85 2.64 -8.23
CA MET A 189 -18.72 1.81 -8.62
C MET A 189 -17.49 2.65 -9.01
N SER A 190 -17.68 3.63 -9.89
CA SER A 190 -16.58 4.49 -10.36
C SER A 190 -16.19 5.53 -9.32
N ALA A 191 -17.15 6.05 -8.54
CA ALA A 191 -16.90 6.98 -7.45
C ALA A 191 -16.08 6.33 -6.32
N LEU A 192 -16.35 5.08 -5.96
CA LEU A 192 -15.61 4.36 -4.92
C LEU A 192 -14.14 4.19 -5.30
N LEU A 193 -13.85 3.79 -6.55
CA LEU A 193 -12.48 3.70 -7.04
C LEU A 193 -11.80 5.07 -7.07
N LEU A 194 -12.50 6.10 -7.52
CA LEU A 194 -11.97 7.46 -7.53
C LEU A 194 -11.60 7.95 -6.11
N CYS A 195 -12.43 7.67 -5.12
CA CYS A 195 -12.14 7.96 -3.71
C CYS A 195 -10.87 7.24 -3.23
N ILE A 196 -10.66 5.99 -3.65
CA ILE A 196 -9.43 5.25 -3.30
C ILE A 196 -8.21 5.84 -4.00
N TYR A 197 -8.30 6.19 -5.29
CA TYR A 197 -7.17 6.85 -5.97
C TYR A 197 -6.81 8.19 -5.31
N VAL A 198 -7.80 8.97 -4.89
CA VAL A 198 -7.55 10.21 -4.12
C VAL A 198 -6.87 9.89 -2.79
N ALA A 199 -7.35 8.88 -2.05
CA ALA A 199 -6.73 8.46 -0.79
C ALA A 199 -5.28 7.99 -1.00
N GLU A 200 -5.01 7.22 -2.06
CA GLU A 200 -3.66 6.79 -2.44
C GLU A 200 -2.75 7.98 -2.78
N LEU A 201 -3.26 9.01 -3.44
CA LEU A 201 -2.49 10.22 -3.72
C LEU A 201 -2.19 11.02 -2.43
N VAL A 202 -3.18 11.16 -1.56
CA VAL A 202 -3.05 11.88 -0.28
C VAL A 202 -2.05 11.20 0.64
N VAL A 203 -2.10 9.87 0.75
CA VAL A 203 -1.17 9.08 1.59
C VAL A 203 0.17 8.87 0.89
N GLY A 204 0.17 8.67 -0.42
CA GLY A 204 1.38 8.40 -1.21
C GLY A 204 2.30 9.61 -1.32
N TRP A 205 1.77 10.84 -1.33
CA TRP A 205 2.56 12.06 -1.40
C TRP A 205 3.55 12.24 -0.22
N PRO A 206 3.11 12.20 1.06
CA PRO A 206 4.02 12.31 2.18
C PRO A 206 5.00 11.12 2.23
N THR A 207 4.57 9.90 1.89
CA THR A 207 5.47 8.73 1.81
C THR A 207 6.57 8.95 0.76
N ALA A 208 6.23 9.44 -0.42
CA ALA A 208 7.21 9.77 -1.45
C ALA A 208 8.20 10.86 -0.99
N ARG A 209 7.71 11.90 -0.32
CA ARG A 209 8.57 12.95 0.23
C ARG A 209 9.55 12.42 1.28
N LEU A 210 9.10 11.55 2.17
CA LEU A 210 9.97 10.93 3.17
C LEU A 210 11.06 10.08 2.51
N PHE A 211 10.74 9.38 1.42
CA PHE A 211 11.73 8.60 0.68
C PHE A 211 12.78 9.48 -0.02
N ILE A 212 12.40 10.65 -0.55
CA ILE A 212 13.37 11.63 -1.09
C ILE A 212 14.36 12.06 0.00
N LEU A 213 13.83 12.50 1.14
CA LEU A 213 14.66 13.01 2.24
C LEU A 213 15.59 11.93 2.80
N LYS A 214 15.09 10.70 2.93
CA LYS A 214 15.89 9.56 3.36
C LYS A 214 17.00 9.24 2.36
N ALA A 215 16.71 9.29 1.05
CA ALA A 215 17.71 9.05 0.01
C ALA A 215 18.80 10.13 0.02
N GLU A 216 18.42 11.40 0.19
CA GLU A 216 19.35 12.53 0.29
C GLU A 216 20.25 12.42 1.52
N ALA A 217 19.68 12.16 2.69
CA ALA A 217 20.44 12.01 3.93
C ALA A 217 21.47 10.86 3.83
N ASN A 218 21.07 9.73 3.24
CA ASN A 218 21.97 8.60 3.07
C ASN A 218 23.11 8.91 2.08
N PHE A 219 22.84 9.69 1.03
CA PHE A 219 23.86 10.17 0.10
C PHE A 219 24.89 11.07 0.78
N GLN A 220 24.44 11.99 1.64
CA GLN A 220 25.32 12.87 2.40
C GLN A 220 26.20 12.10 3.39
N LEU A 221 25.67 11.09 4.08
CA LEU A 221 26.43 10.26 5.00
C LEU A 221 27.53 9.45 4.30
N VAL A 222 27.22 8.85 3.15
CA VAL A 222 28.22 8.14 2.33
C VAL A 222 29.31 9.10 1.86
N SER A 223 28.93 10.29 1.38
CA SER A 223 29.89 11.30 0.94
C SER A 223 30.79 11.83 2.08
N ALA A 224 30.32 11.83 3.32
CA ALA A 224 31.10 12.26 4.48
C ALA A 224 32.09 11.18 4.95
N GLY A 225 31.67 9.90 4.94
CA GLY A 225 32.55 8.77 5.31
C GLY A 225 33.76 8.62 4.37
N ASP A 226 33.56 8.84 3.07
CA ASP A 226 34.64 8.80 2.07
C ASP A 226 35.71 9.90 2.28
N LEU A 227 35.39 10.97 3.01
CA LEU A 227 36.32 12.05 3.33
C LEU A 227 37.20 11.75 4.56
N ASP A 228 36.70 10.96 5.52
CA ASP A 228 37.45 10.58 6.71
C ASP A 228 38.50 9.49 6.44
N GLU A 229 38.39 8.75 5.33
CA GLU A 229 39.34 7.71 4.93
C GLU A 229 40.54 8.22 4.08
N ARG A 230 40.65 9.53 3.84
CA ARG A 230 41.75 10.16 3.06
C ARG A 230 42.67 11.01 3.91
#